data_AF-A0A7H0MF88-F1
#
_entry.id   AF-A0A7H0MF88-F1
#
_cell.length_a   1.000
_cell.length_b   1.000
_cell.length_c   1.000
_cell.angle_alpha   90.00
_cell.angle_beta   90.00
_cell.angle_gamma   90.00
#
_symmetry.space_group_name_H-M   'P 1'
#
loop_
_entity.id
_entity.type
_entity.pdbx_description
1 polymer ?
#
loop_
_entity_poly.entity_id
_entity_poly.type
_entity_poly.pdbx_seq_one_letter_code
_entity_poly.pdbx_strand_id
1 'polypeptide(L)'
;MYTLDEFKKKTNHLVQSNILKSFLNRAILTSTRYWGHTKKTRIKYELRYEMFDDREILSCAVILIIVTDLIIDEEITYPFDVSHYTGKQIDPINSFHELMHWLNLSLNELDRRILDAEIMMKVNGDFDPIYEYYTPDIIRICTKERIDNFLDYSFFPEKERKILIAQKKMAEDYRKSRKIN
;
A
#
# COMPACT_ATOMS: atom_id res chain seq x y z
N MET A 1 -35.33 10.25 7.82
CA MET A 1 -35.52 8.81 8.11
C MET A 1 -35.06 8.09 6.84
N TYR A 2 -34.04 7.23 6.91
CA TYR A 2 -33.49 6.55 5.72
C TYR A 2 -34.46 5.47 5.24
N THR A 3 -34.52 5.23 3.94
CA THR A 3 -35.20 4.04 3.40
C THR A 3 -34.38 2.77 3.70
N LEU A 4 -35.03 1.60 3.70
CA LEU A 4 -34.35 0.32 3.92
C LEU A 4 -33.23 0.09 2.90
N ASP A 5 -33.43 0.54 1.65
CA ASP A 5 -32.45 0.37 0.58
C ASP A 5 -31.28 1.36 0.72
N GLU A 6 -31.53 2.60 1.15
CA GLU A 6 -30.47 3.54 1.54
C GLU A 6 -29.64 3.01 2.71
N PHE A 7 -30.29 2.38 3.70
CA PHE A 7 -29.61 1.78 4.84
C PHE A 7 -28.73 0.59 4.43
N LYS A 8 -29.24 -0.30 3.56
CA LYS A 8 -28.46 -1.41 2.99
C LYS A 8 -27.27 -0.91 2.19
N LYS A 9 -27.47 0.09 1.33
CA LYS A 9 -26.40 0.69 0.53
C LYS A 9 -25.31 1.27 1.43
N LYS A 10 -25.69 2.11 2.41
CA LYS A 10 -24.75 2.72 3.37
C LYS A 10 -24.00 1.69 4.20
N THR A 11 -24.67 0.62 4.63
CA THR A 11 -24.04 -0.48 5.39
C THR A 11 -23.05 -1.25 4.53
N ASN A 12 -23.38 -1.53 3.27
CA ASN A 12 -22.47 -2.19 2.34
C ASN A 12 -21.21 -1.36 2.08
N HIS A 13 -21.34 -0.05 1.82
CA HIS A 13 -20.17 0.83 1.66
C HIS A 13 -19.30 0.86 2.91
N LEU A 14 -19.90 0.90 4.11
CA LEU A 14 -19.14 0.87 5.36
C LEU A 14 -18.34 -0.43 5.52
N VAL A 15 -18.97 -1.58 5.24
CA VAL A 15 -18.31 -2.88 5.31
C VAL A 15 -17.16 -2.97 4.29
N GLN A 16 -17.40 -2.59 3.04
CA GLN A 16 -16.39 -2.59 1.99
C GLN A 16 -15.20 -1.68 2.34
N SER A 17 -15.48 -0.47 2.83
CA SER A 17 -14.46 0.47 3.30
C SER A 17 -13.62 -0.14 4.41
N ASN A 18 -14.22 -0.74 5.44
CA ASN A 18 -13.47 -1.36 6.54
C ASN A 18 -12.60 -2.54 6.07
N ILE A 19 -13.09 -3.33 5.11
CA ILE A 19 -12.31 -4.41 4.50
C ILE A 19 -11.09 -3.83 3.76
N LEU A 20 -11.27 -2.79 2.95
CA LEU A 20 -10.15 -2.13 2.27
C LEU A 20 -9.14 -1.53 3.24
N LYS A 21 -9.58 -0.92 4.35
CA LYS A 21 -8.68 -0.44 5.41
C LYS A 21 -7.84 -1.56 6.00
N SER A 22 -8.39 -2.76 6.16
CA SER A 22 -7.62 -3.93 6.62
C SER A 22 -6.51 -4.31 5.63
N PHE A 23 -6.79 -4.25 4.33
CA PHE A 23 -5.78 -4.46 3.29
C PHE A 23 -4.72 -3.37 3.25
N LEU A 24 -5.10 -2.10 3.45
CA LEU A 24 -4.18 -0.98 3.56
C LEU A 24 -3.16 -1.24 4.67
N ASN A 25 -3.67 -1.63 5.84
CA ASN A 25 -2.85 -1.89 7.02
C ASN A 25 -1.92 -3.09 6.81
N ARG A 26 -2.41 -4.17 6.20
CA ARG A 26 -1.57 -5.30 5.82
C ARG A 26 -0.47 -4.89 4.85
N ALA A 27 -0.79 -4.12 3.81
CA ALA A 27 0.17 -3.69 2.81
C ALA A 27 1.26 -2.75 3.41
N ILE A 28 0.92 -1.93 4.41
CA ILE A 28 1.89 -1.13 5.17
C ILE A 28 2.84 -2.05 5.94
N LEU A 29 2.35 -3.10 6.62
CA LEU A 29 3.20 -4.07 7.33
C LEU A 29 4.13 -4.82 6.36
N THR A 30 3.60 -5.30 5.25
CA THR A 30 4.38 -5.97 4.19
C THR A 30 5.44 -5.03 3.64
N SER A 31 5.11 -3.75 3.42
CA SER A 31 6.06 -2.72 3.01
C SER A 31 7.17 -2.53 4.05
N THR A 32 6.82 -2.35 5.33
CA THR A 32 7.81 -2.19 6.42
C THR A 32 8.75 -3.39 6.51
N ARG A 33 8.23 -4.62 6.38
CA ARG A 33 9.07 -5.83 6.36
C ARG A 33 10.01 -5.85 5.16
N TYR A 34 9.49 -5.55 3.97
CA TYR A 34 10.29 -5.49 2.76
C TYR A 34 11.42 -4.44 2.87
N TRP A 35 11.08 -3.20 3.22
CA TRP A 35 12.04 -2.09 3.31
C TRP A 35 12.95 -2.16 4.53
N GLY A 36 12.62 -2.99 5.53
CA GLY A 36 13.49 -3.20 6.69
C GLY A 36 14.83 -3.83 6.34
N HIS A 37 14.94 -4.44 5.16
CA HIS A 37 16.18 -5.04 4.68
C HIS A 37 16.95 -4.07 3.76
N THR A 38 18.28 -4.05 3.91
CA THR A 38 19.15 -3.22 3.05
C THR A 38 18.94 -3.54 1.57
N LYS A 39 19.24 -2.60 0.68
CA LYS A 39 19.16 -2.83 -0.78
C LYS A 39 19.98 -4.05 -1.19
N LYS A 40 21.19 -4.20 -0.65
CA LYS A 40 22.11 -5.31 -0.93
C LYS A 40 21.49 -6.65 -0.50
N THR A 41 20.92 -6.72 0.70
CA THR A 41 20.25 -7.92 1.21
C THR A 41 19.06 -8.29 0.33
N ARG A 42 18.20 -7.33 -0.03
CA ARG A 42 17.05 -7.62 -0.89
C ARG A 42 17.41 -8.13 -2.28
N ILE A 43 18.51 -7.65 -2.86
CA ILE A 43 19.02 -8.18 -4.13
C ILE A 43 19.56 -9.59 -3.95
N LYS A 44 20.38 -9.82 -2.91
CA LYS A 44 20.97 -11.14 -2.59
C LYS A 44 19.92 -12.24 -2.43
N TYR A 45 18.77 -11.91 -1.86
CA TYR A 45 17.67 -12.84 -1.59
C TYR A 45 16.48 -12.71 -2.56
N GLU A 46 16.69 -12.14 -3.75
CA GLU A 46 15.70 -12.07 -4.83
C GLU A 46 14.36 -11.41 -4.46
N LEU A 47 14.38 -10.53 -3.46
CA LEU A 47 13.25 -9.68 -3.08
C LEU A 47 13.16 -8.45 -3.97
N ARG A 48 14.31 -7.91 -4.36
CA ARG A 48 14.41 -6.76 -5.26
C ARG A 48 15.22 -7.15 -6.47
N TYR A 49 14.61 -7.02 -7.63
CA TYR A 49 15.33 -7.21 -8.88
C TYR A 49 16.12 -5.95 -9.28
N GLU A 50 17.19 -6.16 -10.03
CA GLU A 50 18.02 -5.07 -10.57
C GLU A 50 17.29 -4.33 -11.70
N MET A 51 17.86 -3.21 -12.16
CA MET A 51 17.37 -2.57 -13.39
C MET A 51 17.44 -3.60 -14.53
N PHE A 52 16.38 -3.71 -15.35
CA PHE A 52 16.24 -4.65 -16.46
C PHE A 52 15.85 -6.10 -16.12
N ASP A 53 15.27 -6.38 -14.95
CA ASP A 53 14.58 -7.65 -14.72
C ASP A 53 13.11 -7.57 -15.17
N ASP A 54 12.78 -8.34 -16.20
CA ASP A 54 11.45 -8.42 -16.81
C ASP A 54 10.44 -9.23 -15.97
N ARG A 55 10.87 -9.77 -14.82
CA ARG A 55 9.98 -10.47 -13.88
C ARG A 55 9.18 -9.46 -13.07
N GLU A 56 8.09 -9.02 -13.67
CA GLU A 56 7.16 -8.04 -13.11
C GLU A 56 6.52 -8.53 -11.80
N ILE A 57 6.97 -7.95 -10.68
CA ILE A 57 6.32 -8.13 -9.39
C ILE A 57 5.31 -6.99 -9.20
N LEU A 58 4.06 -7.35 -8.95
CA LEU A 58 3.14 -6.47 -8.26
C LEU A 58 3.78 -6.02 -6.93
N SER A 59 4.22 -4.77 -6.84
CA SER A 59 4.94 -4.29 -5.64
C SER A 59 3.97 -3.85 -4.55
N CYS A 60 4.44 -3.84 -3.28
CA CYS A 60 3.70 -3.28 -2.15
C CYS A 60 3.22 -1.84 -2.44
N ALA A 61 4.04 -1.04 -3.13
CA ALA A 61 3.67 0.31 -3.58
C ALA A 61 2.41 0.32 -4.44
N VAL A 62 2.29 -0.60 -5.40
CA VAL A 62 1.14 -0.69 -6.31
C VAL A 62 -0.12 -1.05 -5.55
N ILE A 63 -0.05 -2.06 -4.66
CA ILE A 63 -1.20 -2.46 -3.83
C ILE A 63 -1.63 -1.32 -2.92
N LEU A 64 -0.68 -0.65 -2.29
CA LEU A 64 -0.99 0.47 -1.42
C LEU A 64 -1.66 1.63 -2.18
N ILE A 65 -1.22 1.94 -3.40
CA ILE A 65 -1.85 2.95 -4.26
C ILE A 65 -3.28 2.54 -4.58
N ILE A 66 -3.50 1.32 -5.08
CA ILE A 66 -4.83 0.80 -5.43
C ILE A 66 -5.76 0.89 -4.22
N VAL A 67 -5.34 0.36 -3.08
CA VAL A 67 -6.20 0.34 -1.88
C VAL A 67 -6.46 1.74 -1.35
N THR A 68 -5.49 2.66 -1.43
CA THR A 68 -5.70 4.06 -1.01
C THR A 68 -6.70 4.75 -1.92
N ASP A 69 -6.57 4.59 -3.24
CA ASP A 69 -7.51 5.16 -4.22
C ASP A 69 -8.93 4.64 -3.97
N LEU A 70 -9.09 3.32 -3.80
CA LEU A 70 -10.39 2.70 -3.53
C LEU A 70 -11.02 3.06 -2.18
N ILE A 71 -10.22 3.50 -1.20
CA ILE A 71 -10.74 3.97 0.09
C ILE A 71 -11.20 5.44 -0.01
N ILE A 72 -10.50 6.24 -0.83
CA ILE A 72 -10.85 7.64 -1.09
C ILE A 72 -12.11 7.71 -1.96
N ASP A 73 -12.19 6.83 -2.95
CA ASP A 73 -13.35 6.71 -3.83
C ASP A 73 -14.52 6.11 -3.03
N GLU A 74 -15.53 6.94 -2.72
CA GLU A 74 -16.70 6.52 -1.95
C GLU A 74 -17.53 5.43 -2.66
N GLU A 75 -17.43 5.35 -3.99
CA GLU A 75 -18.06 4.33 -4.82
C GLU A 75 -17.06 3.69 -5.79
N ILE A 76 -16.97 2.35 -5.76
CA ILE A 76 -16.15 1.56 -6.69
C ILE A 76 -17.01 1.21 -7.90
N THR A 77 -16.58 1.63 -9.08
CA THR A 77 -17.25 1.27 -10.34
C THR A 77 -16.68 -0.04 -10.88
N TYR A 78 -17.57 -0.98 -11.23
CA TYR A 78 -17.21 -2.25 -11.86
C TYR A 78 -17.66 -2.25 -13.33
N PRO A 79 -16.91 -2.88 -14.24
CA PRO A 79 -15.64 -3.59 -14.03
C PRO A 79 -14.48 -2.65 -13.65
N PHE A 80 -13.65 -3.08 -12.71
CA PHE A 80 -12.47 -2.36 -12.23
C PHE A 80 -11.20 -2.91 -12.89
N ASP A 81 -10.49 -2.06 -13.63
CA ASP A 81 -9.29 -2.44 -14.37
C ASP A 81 -8.01 -2.15 -13.57
N VAL A 82 -7.40 -3.21 -13.03
CA VAL A 82 -6.10 -3.16 -12.33
C VAL A 82 -4.91 -3.08 -13.29
N SER A 83 -5.13 -3.24 -14.60
CA SER A 83 -4.07 -3.24 -15.61
C SER A 83 -3.33 -1.91 -15.66
N HIS A 84 -4.05 -0.81 -15.47
CA HIS A 84 -3.47 0.54 -15.43
C HIS A 84 -2.41 0.71 -14.34
N TYR A 85 -2.62 0.08 -13.17
CA TYR A 85 -1.72 0.17 -12.03
C TYR A 85 -0.52 -0.78 -12.15
N THR A 86 -0.76 -1.94 -12.74
CA THR A 86 0.23 -3.02 -12.83
C THR A 86 1.09 -2.96 -14.08
N GLY A 87 0.65 -2.23 -15.11
CA GLY A 87 1.28 -2.21 -16.43
C GLY A 87 1.05 -3.49 -17.24
N LYS A 88 0.19 -4.40 -16.76
CA LYS A 88 -0.10 -5.70 -17.36
C LYS A 88 -1.55 -5.81 -17.77
N GLN A 89 -1.81 -6.51 -18.86
CA GLN A 89 -3.18 -6.95 -19.15
C GLN A 89 -3.61 -8.01 -18.13
N ILE A 90 -4.53 -7.62 -17.25
CA ILE A 90 -5.18 -8.49 -16.26
C ILE A 90 -6.68 -8.43 -16.54
N ASP A 91 -7.36 -9.57 -16.37
CA ASP A 91 -8.82 -9.59 -16.52
C ASP A 91 -9.47 -8.58 -15.56
N PRO A 92 -10.46 -7.81 -16.04
CA PRO A 92 -11.12 -6.82 -15.21
C PRO A 92 -11.83 -7.49 -14.03
N ILE A 93 -11.78 -6.83 -12.88
CA ILE A 93 -12.43 -7.27 -11.65
C ILE A 93 -13.90 -6.84 -11.71
N ASN A 94 -14.84 -7.79 -11.64
CA ASN A 94 -16.26 -7.52 -11.89
C ASN A 94 -17.09 -7.31 -10.62
N SER A 95 -16.49 -7.57 -9.46
CA SER A 95 -17.18 -7.46 -8.18
C SER A 95 -16.22 -7.17 -7.03
N PHE A 96 -16.77 -6.67 -5.91
CA PHE A 96 -15.99 -6.46 -4.69
C PHE A 96 -15.39 -7.78 -4.15
N HIS A 97 -16.06 -8.91 -4.37
CA HIS A 97 -15.56 -10.21 -3.97
C HIS A 97 -14.34 -10.63 -4.78
N GLU A 98 -14.36 -10.42 -6.11
CA GLU A 98 -13.20 -10.63 -6.96
C GLU A 98 -12.04 -9.69 -6.58
N LEU A 99 -12.34 -8.44 -6.23
CA LEU A 99 -11.34 -7.49 -5.72
C LEU A 99 -10.68 -8.00 -4.44
N MET A 100 -11.46 -8.46 -3.47
CA MET A 100 -10.95 -9.03 -2.23
C MET A 100 -10.06 -10.24 -2.49
N HIS A 101 -10.46 -11.12 -3.42
CA HIS A 101 -9.64 -12.27 -3.78
C HIS A 101 -8.34 -11.86 -4.44
N TRP A 102 -8.39 -10.92 -5.39
CA TRP A 102 -7.21 -10.40 -6.05
C TRP A 102 -6.23 -9.77 -5.05
N LEU A 103 -6.71 -8.93 -4.13
CA LEU A 103 -5.89 -8.32 -3.07
C LEU A 103 -5.27 -9.36 -2.13
N ASN A 104 -6.05 -10.37 -1.74
CA ASN A 104 -5.55 -11.45 -0.88
C ASN A 104 -4.44 -12.26 -1.56
N LEU A 105 -4.64 -12.69 -2.81
CA LEU A 105 -3.65 -13.46 -3.56
C LEU A 105 -2.36 -12.67 -3.73
N SER A 106 -2.52 -11.40 -4.10
CA SER A 106 -1.43 -10.44 -4.29
C SER A 106 -0.58 -10.26 -3.03
N LEU A 107 -1.21 -9.96 -1.88
CA LEU A 107 -0.50 -9.75 -0.62
C LEU A 107 0.05 -11.06 -0.04
N ASN A 108 -0.65 -12.20 -0.22
CA ASN A 108 -0.15 -13.50 0.20
C ASN A 108 1.15 -13.87 -0.52
N GLU A 109 1.22 -13.64 -1.83
CA GLU A 109 2.42 -13.95 -2.60
C GLU A 109 3.60 -13.06 -2.18
N LEU A 110 3.36 -11.77 -1.95
CA LEU A 110 4.39 -10.87 -1.42
C LEU A 110 4.88 -11.28 -0.04
N ASP A 111 3.96 -11.57 0.88
CA ASP A 111 4.30 -11.99 2.25
C ASP A 111 5.08 -13.31 2.24
N ARG A 112 4.71 -14.27 1.38
CA ARG A 112 5.42 -15.54 1.20
C ARG A 112 6.85 -15.30 0.74
N ARG A 113 7.05 -14.50 -0.31
CA ARG A 113 8.39 -14.21 -0.84
C ARG A 113 9.29 -13.54 0.20
N ILE A 114 8.75 -12.56 0.94
CA ILE A 114 9.47 -11.92 2.04
C ILE A 114 9.82 -12.94 3.11
N LEU A 115 8.87 -13.80 3.51
CA LEU A 115 9.10 -14.82 4.53
C LEU A 115 10.17 -15.83 4.10
N ASP A 116 10.12 -16.33 2.87
CA ASP A 116 11.09 -17.28 2.33
C ASP A 116 12.50 -16.67 2.32
N ALA A 117 12.62 -15.40 1.90
CA ALA A 117 13.87 -14.67 1.93
C ALA A 117 14.38 -14.45 3.37
N GLU A 118 13.51 -14.07 4.31
CA GLU A 118 13.86 -13.89 5.72
C GLU A 118 14.32 -15.20 6.39
N ILE A 119 13.72 -16.34 6.03
CA ILE A 119 14.18 -17.66 6.47
C ILE A 119 15.60 -17.91 5.97
N MET A 120 15.87 -17.67 4.69
CA MET A 120 17.21 -17.84 4.11
C MET A 120 18.24 -16.87 4.72
N MET A 121 17.85 -15.63 5.00
CA MET A 121 18.69 -14.65 5.71
C MET A 121 19.08 -15.18 7.09
N LYS A 122 18.14 -15.79 7.83
CA LYS A 122 18.43 -16.36 9.15
C LYS A 122 19.40 -17.53 9.06
N VAL A 123 19.19 -18.44 8.11
CA VAL A 123 20.07 -19.60 7.89
C VAL A 123 21.50 -19.16 7.57
N ASN A 124 21.67 -18.08 6.81
CA ASN A 124 22.97 -17.56 6.40
C ASN A 124 23.59 -16.55 7.38
N GLY A 125 22.90 -16.18 8.46
CA GLY A 125 23.37 -15.16 9.41
C GLY A 125 23.31 -13.71 8.91
N ASP A 126 22.55 -13.44 7.85
CA ASP A 126 22.39 -12.10 7.25
C ASP A 126 21.12 -11.36 7.73
N PHE A 127 20.36 -11.94 8.65
CA PHE A 127 19.09 -11.38 9.11
C PHE A 127 19.32 -10.23 10.11
N ASP A 128 19.33 -9.01 9.59
CA ASP A 128 19.49 -7.76 10.37
C ASP A 128 18.52 -6.66 9.87
N PRO A 129 17.20 -6.82 10.08
CA PRO A 129 16.22 -5.85 9.63
C PRO A 129 16.15 -4.63 10.56
N ILE A 130 16.03 -3.44 9.96
CA ILE A 130 15.70 -2.19 10.65
C ILE A 130 14.30 -1.76 10.22
N TYR A 131 13.30 -2.07 11.05
CA TYR A 131 11.91 -1.78 10.72
C TYR A 131 11.54 -0.33 10.96
N GLU A 132 11.06 0.32 9.90
CA GLU A 132 10.49 1.65 9.95
C GLU A 132 9.13 1.67 9.24
N TYR A 133 8.19 2.41 9.83
CA TYR A 133 6.91 2.67 9.19
C TYR A 133 7.05 3.64 8.02
N TYR A 134 8.11 4.44 7.98
CA TYR A 134 8.35 5.42 6.93
C TYR A 134 9.07 4.81 5.73
N THR A 135 8.39 3.90 5.05
CA THR A 135 8.93 3.24 3.85
C THR A 135 8.78 4.13 2.62
N PRO A 136 9.68 4.02 1.61
CA PRO A 136 9.53 4.73 0.33
C PRO A 136 8.15 4.61 -0.31
N ASP A 137 7.48 3.47 -0.16
CA ASP A 137 6.13 3.25 -0.69
C ASP A 137 5.09 4.14 0.03
N ILE A 138 5.21 4.25 1.35
CA ILE A 138 4.36 5.10 2.19
C ILE A 138 4.60 6.59 1.87
N ILE A 139 5.87 7.00 1.71
CA ILE A 139 6.21 8.38 1.27
C ILE A 139 5.52 8.73 -0.04
N ARG A 140 5.52 7.78 -1.00
CA ARG A 140 4.93 7.98 -2.32
C ARG A 140 3.42 8.21 -2.27
N ILE A 141 2.72 7.51 -1.36
CA ILE A 141 1.27 7.65 -1.20
C ILE A 141 0.91 8.94 -0.45
N CYS A 142 1.79 9.35 0.46
CA CYS A 142 1.67 10.57 1.24
C CYS A 142 1.87 11.87 0.39
N THR A 143 1.22 11.96 -0.77
CA THR A 143 1.02 13.22 -1.48
C THR A 143 -0.09 14.05 -0.82
N LYS A 144 -0.02 15.37 -1.02
CA LYS A 144 -0.76 16.40 -0.26
C LYS A 144 -2.29 16.19 -0.23
N GLU A 145 -2.86 15.64 -1.30
CA GLU A 145 -4.30 15.39 -1.47
C GLU A 145 -4.79 14.10 -0.81
N ARG A 146 -3.89 13.15 -0.53
CA ARG A 146 -4.23 11.77 -0.10
C ARG A 146 -3.82 11.45 1.34
N ILE A 147 -2.99 12.29 1.96
CA ILE A 147 -2.45 12.06 3.32
C ILE A 147 -3.54 11.95 4.38
N ASP A 148 -4.53 12.86 4.37
CA ASP A 148 -5.41 13.02 5.54
C ASP A 148 -6.31 11.78 5.68
N ASN A 149 -6.91 11.33 4.56
CA ASN A 149 -7.64 10.08 4.48
C ASN A 149 -6.75 8.87 4.79
N PHE A 150 -5.55 8.80 4.23
CA PHE A 150 -4.62 7.69 4.47
C PHE A 150 -4.23 7.56 5.95
N LEU A 151 -3.95 8.69 6.61
CA LEU A 151 -3.62 8.71 8.04
C LEU A 151 -4.80 8.24 8.89
N ASP A 152 -6.02 8.70 8.62
CA ASP A 152 -7.20 8.32 9.40
C ASP A 152 -7.47 6.81 9.39
N TYR A 153 -7.07 6.14 8.30
CA TYR A 153 -7.31 4.72 8.12
C TYR A 153 -6.10 3.82 8.43
N SER A 154 -4.91 4.39 8.45
CA SER A 154 -3.67 3.69 8.80
C SER A 154 -3.60 3.33 10.29
N PHE A 155 -2.87 2.27 10.63
CA PHE A 155 -2.58 1.90 12.02
C PHE A 155 -1.27 2.53 12.54
N PHE A 156 -0.77 3.61 11.92
CA PHE A 156 0.50 4.19 12.34
C PHE A 156 0.46 4.61 13.82
N PRO A 157 1.54 4.32 14.58
CA PRO A 157 1.70 4.83 15.93
C PRO A 157 1.62 6.37 15.94
N GLU A 158 1.13 6.95 17.04
CA GLU A 158 0.94 8.40 17.16
C GLU A 158 2.23 9.19 16.90
N LYS A 159 3.37 8.66 17.33
CA LYS A 159 4.69 9.23 17.07
C LYS A 159 4.98 9.34 15.56
N GLU A 160 4.72 8.28 14.81
CA GLU A 160 4.95 8.24 13.37
C GLU A 160 3.97 9.13 12.61
N ARG A 161 2.71 9.20 13.05
CA ARG A 161 1.71 10.12 12.51
C ARG A 161 2.17 11.58 12.63
N LYS A 162 2.70 11.99 13.78
CA LYS A 162 3.22 13.36 14.01
C LYS A 162 4.38 13.69 13.07
N ILE A 163 5.29 12.74 12.84
CA ILE A 163 6.42 12.90 11.92
C ILE A 163 5.92 13.11 10.48
N LEU A 164 4.96 12.28 10.03
CA LEU A 164 4.35 12.39 8.71
C LEU A 164 3.70 13.76 8.48
N ILE A 165 2.94 14.25 9.46
CA ILE A 165 2.30 15.57 9.40
C ILE A 165 3.36 16.69 9.35
N ALA A 166 4.42 16.60 10.14
CA ALA A 166 5.49 17.59 10.16
C ALA A 166 6.24 17.65 8.82
N GLN A 167 6.56 16.49 8.24
CA GLN A 167 7.22 16.41 6.93
C GLN A 167 6.31 16.90 5.79
N LYS A 168 5.00 16.60 5.84
CA LYS A 168 4.01 17.21 4.93
C LYS A 168 4.16 18.72 4.98
N LYS A 169 4.07 19.32 6.17
CA LYS A 169 4.17 20.77 6.36
C LYS A 169 5.49 21.35 5.79
N MET A 170 6.63 20.72 6.07
CA MET A 170 7.92 21.13 5.51
C MET A 170 7.97 21.08 3.98
N ALA A 171 7.45 20.01 3.37
CA ALA A 171 7.38 19.88 1.92
C ALA A 171 6.45 20.93 1.28
N GLU A 172 5.37 21.29 1.97
CA GLU A 172 4.46 22.36 1.52
C GLU A 172 5.12 23.73 1.56
N ASP A 173 5.82 24.05 2.64
CA ASP A 173 6.51 25.33 2.82
C ASP A 173 7.63 25.48 1.77
N TYR A 174 8.36 24.40 1.47
CA TYR A 174 9.36 24.37 0.40
C TYR A 174 8.76 24.59 -1.00
N ARG A 175 7.57 24.03 -1.28
CA ARG A 175 6.88 24.26 -2.56
C ARG A 175 6.35 25.68 -2.69
N LYS A 176 5.90 26.28 -1.59
CA LYS A 176 5.44 27.68 -1.57
C LYS A 176 6.61 28.64 -1.78
N SER A 177 7.76 28.41 -1.17
CA SER A 177 8.95 29.26 -1.36
C SER A 177 9.49 29.22 -2.79
N ARG A 178 9.38 28.06 -3.48
CA ARG A 178 9.71 27.94 -4.91
C ARG A 178 8.73 28.60 -5.88
N LYS A 179 7.50 28.93 -5.47
CA LYS A 179 6.52 29.66 -6.29
C LYS A 179 6.63 31.19 -6.17
N ILE A 180 7.44 31.66 -5.22
CA ILE A 180 7.65 33.09 -4.92
C ILE A 180 8.95 33.62 -5.55
N ASN A 181 9.81 32.72 -6.07
CA ASN A 181 10.96 33.03 -6.93
C ASN A 181 10.67 32.66 -8.38
#